data_AF-A0A8T5FMN5-F1
#
_entry.id   AF-A0A8T5FMN5-F1
#
_cell.length_a   1.000
_cell.length_b   1.000
_cell.length_c   1.000
_cell.angle_alpha   90.00
_cell.angle_beta   90.00
_cell.angle_gamma   90.00
#
_symmetry.space_group_name_H-M   'P 1'
#
loop_
_entity.id
_entity.type
_entity.pdbx_description
1 polymer ?
#
loop_
_entity_poly.entity_id
_entity_poly.type
_entity_poly.pdbx_seq_one_letter_code
_entity_poly.pdbx_strand_id
1 'polypeptide(L)'
;MKDKKLYQNILLVLFSVILFLIFFELFLFVTDLDTKSLKNTLFYQTMDYQNHKVSTNSELLYELKPNSNYIYFTKQKNDNAEVVLEDFNKTVKINELGFRDKNRLVNKPEKVTRIIIIGSSNTYGAVVSLEETYPIQLENYLNENYLEKFEVWNVGIPGYMLSQEIELAKKIVLNYDPDILIFQLANEGRRMFLNNSDYKQFFKQNKELYNENIPLLISNNKKAVKLHEIFILMSRTYRFFMIKINNIIIKKNLEPNCSPVYMCLPREIFLKYDYGNKISEEKKKDFVLDNIEMPILFFDPIFDTYCLNSTSINRQWINLTDQKINILEILILLYGKYM
;
A
#
# COMPACT_ATOMS: atom_id res chain seq x y z
N MET A 1 -20.00 -31.40 -52.59
CA MET A 1 -18.51 -31.31 -52.55
C MET A 1 -18.00 -29.96 -52.02
N LYS A 2 -18.60 -28.82 -52.39
CA LYS A 2 -18.18 -27.47 -51.92
C LYS A 2 -18.26 -27.30 -50.41
N ASP A 3 -19.34 -27.77 -49.77
CA ASP A 3 -19.57 -27.61 -48.33
C ASP A 3 -18.62 -28.45 -47.46
N LYS A 4 -18.23 -29.64 -47.95
CA LYS A 4 -17.23 -30.50 -47.27
C LYS A 4 -15.85 -29.85 -47.23
N LYS A 5 -15.44 -29.18 -48.32
CA LYS A 5 -14.17 -28.44 -48.39
C LYS A 5 -14.19 -27.19 -47.52
N LEU A 6 -15.32 -26.49 -47.46
CA LEU A 6 -15.51 -25.36 -46.55
C LEU A 6 -15.39 -25.79 -45.08
N TYR A 7 -16.06 -26.87 -44.69
CA TYR A 7 -15.98 -27.40 -43.32
C TYR A 7 -14.55 -27.83 -42.94
N GLN A 8 -13.84 -28.51 -43.83
CA GLN A 8 -12.44 -28.87 -43.63
C GLN A 8 -11.54 -27.64 -43.45
N ASN A 9 -11.74 -26.59 -44.25
CA ASN A 9 -10.98 -25.35 -44.11
C ASN A 9 -11.27 -24.65 -42.77
N ILE A 10 -12.53 -24.60 -42.34
CA ILE A 10 -12.90 -24.02 -41.03
C ILE A 10 -12.24 -24.81 -39.90
N LEU A 11 -12.28 -26.14 -39.94
CA LEU A 11 -11.62 -26.98 -38.93
C LEU A 11 -10.10 -26.77 -38.91
N LEU A 12 -9.45 -26.65 -40.06
CA LEU A 12 -8.02 -26.37 -40.15
C LEU A 12 -7.65 -25.00 -39.56
N VAL A 13 -8.47 -23.98 -39.81
CA VAL A 13 -8.28 -22.65 -39.22
C VAL A 13 -8.44 -22.71 -37.71
N LEU A 14 -9.51 -23.33 -37.19
CA LEU A 14 -9.74 -23.47 -35.75
C LEU A 14 -8.60 -24.23 -35.08
N PHE A 15 -8.16 -25.35 -35.68
CA PHE A 15 -7.03 -26.13 -35.17
C PHE A 15 -5.74 -25.29 -35.15
N SER A 16 -5.45 -24.55 -36.22
CA SER A 16 -4.27 -23.69 -36.30
C SER A 16 -4.28 -22.57 -35.26
N VAL A 17 -5.45 -21.96 -35.01
CA VAL A 17 -5.63 -20.94 -33.97
C VAL A 17 -5.39 -21.53 -32.59
N ILE A 18 -5.97 -22.69 -32.29
CA ILE A 18 -5.77 -23.38 -31.00
C ILE A 18 -4.28 -23.72 -30.80
N LEU A 19 -3.64 -24.28 -31.82
CA LEU A 19 -2.23 -24.64 -31.78
C LEU A 19 -1.35 -23.41 -31.54
N PHE A 20 -1.62 -22.30 -32.23
CA PHE A 20 -0.94 -21.02 -32.01
C PHE A 20 -1.11 -20.53 -30.58
N LEU A 21 -2.33 -20.55 -30.03
CA LEU A 21 -2.59 -20.11 -28.66
C LEU A 21 -1.83 -20.97 -27.63
N ILE A 22 -1.73 -22.28 -27.85
CA ILE A 22 -0.95 -23.18 -26.99
C ILE A 22 0.54 -22.82 -27.04
N PHE A 23 1.10 -22.68 -28.24
CA PHE A 23 2.51 -22.30 -28.38
C PHE A 23 2.79 -20.91 -27.83
N PHE A 24 1.87 -19.96 -27.99
CA PHE A 24 2.01 -18.62 -27.47
C PHE A 24 1.93 -18.59 -25.93
N GLU A 25 1.02 -19.36 -25.33
CA GLU A 25 0.94 -19.55 -23.88
C GLU A 25 2.24 -20.14 -23.32
N LEU A 26 2.81 -21.16 -23.98
CA LEU A 26 4.09 -21.76 -23.62
C LEU A 26 5.25 -20.76 -23.77
N PHE A 27 5.26 -19.97 -24.85
CA PHE A 27 6.24 -18.93 -25.06
C PHE A 27 6.18 -17.85 -23.96
N LEU A 28 4.98 -17.40 -23.58
CA LEU A 28 4.79 -16.46 -22.47
C LEU A 28 5.19 -17.08 -21.13
N PHE A 29 4.98 -18.37 -20.94
CA PHE A 29 5.42 -19.10 -19.74
C PHE A 29 6.94 -19.10 -19.61
N VAL A 30 7.67 -19.44 -20.68
CA VAL A 30 9.15 -19.49 -20.67
C VAL A 30 9.75 -18.09 -20.51
N THR A 31 9.14 -17.07 -21.12
CA THR A 31 9.71 -15.73 -21.17
C THR A 31 9.27 -14.80 -20.03
N ASP A 32 8.21 -15.14 -19.30
CA ASP A 32 7.50 -14.28 -18.33
C ASP A 32 7.10 -12.91 -18.94
N LEU A 33 6.88 -12.84 -20.26
CA LEU A 33 6.60 -11.56 -20.96
C LEU A 33 5.28 -10.92 -20.51
N ASP A 34 4.30 -11.71 -20.09
CA ASP A 34 3.06 -11.22 -19.50
C ASP A 34 3.35 -10.39 -18.24
N THR A 35 4.11 -10.95 -17.30
CA THR A 35 4.44 -10.29 -16.02
C THR A 35 5.47 -9.17 -16.22
N LYS A 36 6.43 -9.33 -17.13
CA LYS A 36 7.38 -8.26 -17.51
C LYS A 36 6.67 -7.04 -18.08
N SER A 37 5.55 -7.23 -18.77
CA SER A 37 4.76 -6.13 -19.34
C SER A 37 4.10 -5.25 -18.29
N LEU A 38 4.02 -5.68 -17.02
CA LEU A 38 3.50 -4.89 -15.91
C LEU A 38 4.48 -3.83 -15.40
N LYS A 39 5.78 -3.90 -15.73
CA LYS A 39 6.82 -3.04 -15.11
C LYS A 39 6.44 -1.56 -15.04
N ASN A 40 5.87 -1.03 -16.14
CA ASN A 40 5.53 0.38 -16.29
C ASN A 40 4.13 0.74 -15.75
N THR A 41 3.34 -0.26 -15.38
CA THR A 41 2.03 -0.08 -14.77
C THR A 41 2.03 -0.34 -13.28
N LEU A 42 3.10 -0.87 -12.67
CA LEU A 42 3.19 -1.04 -11.21
C LEU A 42 3.40 0.29 -10.49
N PHE A 43 2.99 0.34 -9.22
CA PHE A 43 3.35 1.42 -8.31
C PHE A 43 4.58 1.05 -7.51
N TYR A 44 5.45 2.04 -7.31
CA TYR A 44 6.68 1.85 -6.58
C TYR A 44 6.75 2.81 -5.39
N GLN A 45 7.12 2.26 -4.25
CA GLN A 45 7.54 3.05 -3.11
C GLN A 45 8.98 3.53 -3.32
N THR A 46 9.17 4.84 -3.19
CA THR A 46 10.46 5.54 -3.33
C THR A 46 10.88 6.29 -2.06
N MET A 47 9.96 6.54 -1.13
CA MET A 47 10.24 7.22 0.12
C MET A 47 11.11 6.37 1.03
N ASP A 48 12.18 6.97 1.53
CA ASP A 48 13.16 6.33 2.39
C ASP A 48 13.60 4.95 1.90
N TYR A 49 13.70 4.76 0.57
CA TYR A 49 13.92 3.45 -0.02
C TYR A 49 15.20 2.78 0.49
N GLN A 50 16.21 3.57 0.91
CA GLN A 50 17.46 3.07 1.49
C GLN A 50 17.25 2.36 2.84
N ASN A 51 16.18 2.70 3.56
CA ASN A 51 15.77 2.07 4.82
C ASN A 51 14.84 0.88 4.61
N HIS A 52 14.61 0.45 3.37
CA HIS A 52 13.74 -0.68 3.05
C HIS A 52 14.54 -1.88 2.53
N LYS A 53 13.93 -3.06 2.64
CA LYS A 53 14.37 -4.32 2.06
C LYS A 53 13.20 -5.00 1.35
N VAL A 54 13.51 -5.82 0.35
CA VAL A 54 12.52 -6.70 -0.29
C VAL A 54 12.05 -7.74 0.74
N SER A 55 10.73 -7.92 0.90
CA SER A 55 10.18 -8.94 1.81
C SER A 55 10.21 -10.31 1.15
N THR A 56 10.36 -11.36 1.96
CA THR A 56 10.12 -12.73 1.54
C THR A 56 8.63 -13.10 1.54
N ASN A 57 7.78 -12.26 2.16
CA ASN A 57 6.34 -12.42 2.18
C ASN A 57 5.72 -11.65 1.01
N SER A 58 5.07 -12.38 0.08
CA SER A 58 4.40 -11.82 -1.10
C SER A 58 3.16 -10.98 -0.81
N GLU A 59 2.65 -11.02 0.43
CA GLU A 59 1.59 -10.12 0.87
C GLU A 59 2.14 -8.76 1.31
N LEU A 60 3.34 -8.73 1.89
CA LEU A 60 4.00 -7.50 2.36
C LEU A 60 4.81 -6.78 1.27
N LEU A 61 5.40 -7.53 0.33
CA LEU A 61 6.26 -7.05 -0.78
C LEU A 61 7.60 -6.42 -0.34
N TYR A 62 7.61 -5.60 0.70
CA TYR A 62 8.80 -4.95 1.24
C TYR A 62 8.62 -4.62 2.72
N GLU A 63 9.73 -4.44 3.44
CA GLU A 63 9.75 -4.16 4.88
C GLU A 63 10.83 -3.10 5.16
N LEU A 64 10.82 -2.49 6.34
CA LEU A 64 11.95 -1.70 6.79
C LEU A 64 13.14 -2.63 7.11
N LYS A 65 14.35 -2.12 6.88
CA LYS A 65 15.61 -2.84 7.12
C LYS A 65 16.02 -2.63 8.59
N PRO A 66 16.07 -3.69 9.42
CA PRO A 66 16.52 -3.55 10.81
C PRO A 66 17.90 -2.91 10.91
N ASN A 67 18.08 -2.09 11.94
CA ASN A 67 19.33 -1.36 12.21
C ASN A 67 19.79 -0.44 11.06
N SER A 68 18.90 -0.03 10.16
CA SER A 68 19.25 0.95 9.15
C SER A 68 19.26 2.36 9.74
N ASN A 69 20.22 3.15 9.28
CA ASN A 69 20.31 4.56 9.60
C ASN A 69 20.69 5.31 8.33
N TYR A 70 19.81 6.19 7.88
CA TYR A 70 20.04 7.00 6.70
C TYR A 70 19.96 8.48 7.05
N ILE A 71 21.01 9.22 6.68
CA ILE A 71 21.11 10.66 6.89
C ILE A 71 20.84 11.32 5.54
N TYR A 72 19.80 12.15 5.49
CA TYR A 72 19.52 13.00 4.34
C TYR A 72 20.35 14.27 4.43
N PHE A 73 21.12 14.53 3.39
CA PHE A 73 21.77 15.82 3.17
C PHE A 73 20.93 16.60 2.17
N THR A 74 20.10 17.53 2.64
CA THR A 74 19.39 18.45 1.73
C THR A 74 20.25 19.67 1.48
N LYS A 75 20.64 19.92 0.22
CA LYS A 75 21.09 21.25 -0.20
C LYS A 75 19.85 22.11 -0.44
N GLN A 76 19.53 23.02 0.48
CA GLN A 76 18.59 24.09 0.12
C GLN A 76 19.28 25.04 -0.88
N LYS A 77 18.51 25.50 -1.86
CA LYS A 77 18.94 26.52 -2.83
C LYS A 77 18.07 27.73 -2.55
N ASN A 78 18.67 28.86 -2.18
CA ASN A 78 17.90 30.07 -1.90
C ASN A 78 17.43 30.69 -3.22
N ASP A 79 16.40 31.54 -3.16
CA ASP A 79 15.83 32.26 -4.32
C ASP A 79 16.86 33.11 -5.09
N ASN A 80 18.02 33.39 -4.50
CA ASN A 80 19.14 34.10 -5.11
C ASN A 80 20.19 33.20 -5.78
N ALA A 81 19.91 31.90 -5.94
CA ALA A 81 20.83 30.88 -6.48
C ALA A 81 22.16 30.69 -5.70
N GLU A 82 22.38 31.41 -4.60
CA GLU A 82 23.38 31.06 -3.59
C GLU A 82 22.93 29.81 -2.83
N VAL A 83 23.76 28.77 -2.88
CA VAL A 83 23.57 27.55 -2.08
C VAL A 83 23.92 27.91 -0.65
N VAL A 84 22.92 28.27 0.15
CA VAL A 84 23.10 28.28 1.60
C VAL A 84 23.07 26.83 2.05
N LEU A 85 24.22 26.34 2.52
CA LEU A 85 24.34 25.03 3.16
C LEU A 85 23.69 25.12 4.55
N GLU A 86 22.36 25.19 4.61
CA GLU A 86 21.65 24.85 5.83
C GLU A 86 21.56 23.32 5.92
N ASP A 87 22.41 22.75 6.78
CA ASP A 87 22.50 21.32 7.06
C ASP A 87 21.22 20.85 7.79
N PHE A 88 20.11 20.72 7.07
CA PHE A 88 18.97 19.93 7.53
C PHE A 88 19.33 18.44 7.44
N ASN A 89 20.08 17.96 8.43
CA ASN A 89 20.39 16.55 8.61
C ASN A 89 19.17 15.81 9.15
N LYS A 90 18.21 15.49 8.29
CA LYS A 90 17.14 14.58 8.68
C LYS A 90 17.72 13.17 8.77
N THR A 91 17.76 12.64 9.98
CA THR A 91 18.20 11.26 10.25
C THR A 91 16.98 10.36 10.41
N VAL A 92 16.93 9.28 9.63
CA VAL A 92 15.90 8.25 9.75
C VAL A 92 16.58 6.97 10.23
N LYS A 93 16.23 6.56 11.45
CA LYS A 93 16.76 5.36 12.11
C LYS A 93 15.64 4.33 12.27
N ILE A 94 15.96 3.09 11.89
CA ILE A 94 15.12 1.92 12.09
C ILE A 94 15.75 1.07 13.20
N ASN A 95 14.96 0.68 14.19
CA ASN A 95 15.43 -0.12 15.31
C ASN A 95 15.76 -1.57 14.90
N GLU A 96 16.26 -2.35 15.84
CA GLU A 96 16.64 -3.76 15.60
C GLU A 96 15.47 -4.68 15.26
N LEU A 97 14.24 -4.28 15.59
CA LEU A 97 13.02 -5.02 15.27
C LEU A 97 12.49 -4.68 13.85
N GLY A 98 13.08 -3.70 13.18
CA GLY A 98 12.64 -3.26 11.85
C GLY A 98 11.50 -2.25 11.88
N PHE A 99 11.42 -1.41 12.92
CA PHE A 99 10.43 -0.34 13.04
C PHE A 99 11.08 1.03 13.16
N ARG A 100 10.39 2.08 12.69
CA ARG A 100 10.81 3.47 12.89
C ARG A 100 10.34 3.94 14.27
N ASP A 101 11.01 3.43 15.29
CA ASP A 101 10.71 3.68 16.69
C ASP A 101 12.01 3.70 17.51
N LYS A 102 11.92 4.04 18.80
CA LYS A 102 13.00 3.78 19.75
C LYS A 102 13.24 2.27 19.91
N ASN A 103 14.32 1.89 20.57
CA ASN A 103 14.58 0.48 20.86
C ASN A 103 13.49 -0.05 21.80
N ARG A 104 12.97 -1.24 21.50
CA ARG A 104 11.89 -1.89 22.24
C ARG A 104 12.29 -3.31 22.64
N LEU A 105 11.75 -3.79 23.74
CA LEU A 105 11.91 -5.17 24.16
C LEU A 105 10.84 -6.04 23.49
N VAL A 106 11.27 -7.16 22.90
CA VAL A 106 10.35 -8.17 22.31
C VAL A 106 9.35 -8.64 23.37
N ASN A 107 9.87 -9.13 24.50
CA ASN A 107 9.05 -9.54 25.64
C ASN A 107 8.47 -8.30 26.32
N LYS A 108 7.15 -8.29 26.51
CA LYS A 108 6.46 -7.21 27.20
C LYS A 108 6.89 -7.17 28.68
N PRO A 109 7.40 -6.03 29.19
CA PRO A 109 7.68 -5.89 30.61
C PRO A 109 6.40 -6.01 31.44
N GLU A 110 6.52 -6.48 32.69
CA GLU A 110 5.38 -6.48 33.61
C GLU A 110 4.85 -5.07 33.85
N LYS A 111 3.52 -4.95 34.01
CA LYS A 111 2.82 -3.68 34.32
C LYS A 111 3.02 -2.59 33.28
N VAL A 112 3.19 -2.98 32.02
CA VAL A 112 3.23 -2.08 30.86
C VAL A 112 2.06 -2.42 29.95
N THR A 113 1.29 -1.40 29.58
CA THR A 113 0.29 -1.48 28.52
C THR A 113 0.96 -1.17 27.19
N ARG A 114 0.93 -2.11 26.25
CA ARG A 114 1.55 -2.01 24.93
C ARG A 114 0.50 -1.72 23.86
N ILE A 115 0.55 -0.51 23.33
CA ILE A 115 -0.23 -0.06 22.19
C ILE A 115 0.68 -0.14 20.95
N ILE A 116 0.24 -0.80 19.89
CA ILE A 116 1.00 -0.84 18.64
C ILE A 116 0.18 -0.18 17.53
N ILE A 117 0.76 0.86 16.92
CA ILE A 117 0.13 1.60 15.84
C ILE A 117 0.75 1.17 14.52
N ILE A 118 -0.06 0.57 13.67
CA ILE A 118 0.31 0.05 12.35
C ILE A 118 -0.25 0.99 11.30
N GLY A 119 0.58 1.36 10.33
CA GLY A 119 0.14 2.30 9.31
C GLY A 119 1.11 2.49 8.18
N SER A 120 0.92 3.60 7.45
CA SER A 120 1.72 4.00 6.31
C SER A 120 2.59 5.22 6.62
N SER A 121 2.78 6.11 5.64
CA SER A 121 3.62 7.31 5.72
C SER A 121 3.27 8.26 6.86
N ASN A 122 1.99 8.33 7.25
CA ASN A 122 1.53 9.23 8.31
C ASN A 122 1.97 8.69 9.67
N THR A 123 1.73 7.40 9.92
CA THR A 123 2.22 6.70 11.12
C THR A 123 3.75 6.72 11.20
N TYR A 124 4.40 6.44 10.08
CA TYR A 124 5.84 6.48 9.96
C TYR A 124 6.43 7.89 10.24
N GLY A 125 5.66 8.97 10.10
CA GLY A 125 6.14 10.35 10.24
C GLY A 125 7.06 10.77 9.11
N ALA A 126 6.62 10.54 7.87
CA ALA A 126 7.37 10.78 6.64
C ALA A 126 8.13 12.10 6.55
N VAL A 127 7.66 13.17 7.18
CA VAL A 127 8.21 14.52 7.05
C VAL A 127 8.71 15.13 8.36
N VAL A 128 8.62 14.40 9.48
CA VAL A 128 9.01 14.87 10.81
C VAL A 128 10.15 14.04 11.39
N SER A 129 10.79 14.53 12.47
CA SER A 129 11.71 13.73 13.29
C SER A 129 10.95 12.60 14.00
N LEU A 130 11.67 11.62 14.56
CA LEU A 130 11.02 10.49 15.26
C LEU A 130 10.21 10.98 16.47
N GLU A 131 10.79 11.93 17.21
CA GLU A 131 10.25 12.49 18.45
C GLU A 131 8.93 13.23 18.20
N GLU A 132 8.76 13.82 17.02
CA GLU A 132 7.55 14.52 16.58
C GLU A 132 6.47 13.59 16.02
N THR A 133 6.75 12.30 15.84
CA THR A 133 5.74 11.35 15.35
C THR A 133 4.60 11.24 16.37
N TYR A 134 3.36 11.18 15.90
CA TYR A 134 2.21 11.10 16.80
C TYR A 134 2.21 9.85 17.71
N PRO A 135 2.77 8.67 17.34
CA PRO A 135 2.91 7.57 18.28
C PRO A 135 3.82 7.91 19.47
N ILE A 136 4.94 8.61 19.24
CA ILE A 136 5.84 9.05 20.31
C ILE A 136 5.17 10.11 21.18
N GLN A 137 4.45 11.07 20.57
CA GLN A 137 3.69 12.08 21.31
C GLN A 137 2.58 11.46 22.16
N LEU A 138 1.90 10.42 21.64
CA LEU A 138 0.90 9.67 22.40
C LEU A 138 1.53 8.92 23.57
N GLU A 139 2.69 8.27 23.38
CA GLU A 139 3.39 7.63 24.49
C GLU A 139 3.76 8.61 25.61
N ASN A 140 4.32 9.76 25.25
CA ASN A 140 4.71 10.78 26.22
C ASN A 140 3.49 11.30 26.99
N TYR A 141 2.42 11.64 26.26
CA TYR A 141 1.18 12.11 26.88
C TYR A 141 0.60 11.08 27.87
N LEU A 142 0.55 9.80 27.49
CA LEU A 142 0.02 8.75 28.38
C LEU A 142 0.86 8.60 29.65
N ASN A 143 2.19 8.58 29.51
CA ASN A 143 3.08 8.43 30.66
C ASN A 143 3.18 9.69 31.54
N GLU A 144 2.80 10.86 31.02
CA GLU A 144 2.73 12.11 31.81
C GLU A 144 1.41 12.26 32.57
N ASN A 145 0.31 11.72 32.05
CA ASN A 145 -1.04 11.94 32.58
C ASN A 145 -1.59 10.75 33.38
N TYR A 146 -0.95 9.58 33.33
CA TYR A 146 -1.41 8.37 34.00
C TYR A 146 -0.29 7.71 34.82
N LEU A 147 -0.68 6.99 35.88
CA LEU A 147 0.25 6.24 36.74
C LEU A 147 0.72 4.93 36.11
N GLU A 148 -0.06 4.39 35.18
CA GLU A 148 0.30 3.22 34.39
C GLU A 148 1.42 3.54 33.43
N LYS A 149 2.23 2.53 33.09
CA LYS A 149 3.28 2.67 32.08
C LYS A 149 2.76 2.23 30.72
N PHE A 150 2.99 3.08 29.72
CA PHE A 150 2.58 2.83 28.35
C PHE A 150 3.80 2.72 27.43
N GLU A 151 3.75 1.73 26.54
CA GLU A 151 4.54 1.71 25.32
C GLU A 151 3.62 1.94 24.14
N VAL A 152 3.94 2.90 23.27
CA VAL A 152 3.22 3.15 22.01
C VAL A 152 4.20 2.97 20.85
N TRP A 153 4.09 1.85 20.15
CA TRP A 153 5.04 1.49 19.11
C TRP A 153 4.64 2.08 17.77
N ASN A 154 5.61 2.67 17.07
CA ASN A 154 5.45 3.17 15.71
C ASN A 154 5.80 2.08 14.69
N VAL A 155 4.78 1.45 14.12
CA VAL A 155 4.89 0.40 13.09
C VAL A 155 4.37 0.91 11.75
N GLY A 156 4.68 2.18 11.44
CA GLY A 156 4.40 2.75 10.13
C GLY A 156 5.38 2.25 9.07
N ILE A 157 4.87 1.82 7.91
CA ILE A 157 5.69 1.50 6.73
C ILE A 157 5.18 2.30 5.54
N PRO A 158 5.96 3.26 5.03
CA PRO A 158 5.58 4.10 3.91
C PRO A 158 4.95 3.31 2.75
N GLY A 159 3.80 3.78 2.25
CA GLY A 159 3.16 3.24 1.04
C GLY A 159 2.37 1.95 1.25
N TYR A 160 2.32 1.43 2.48
CA TYR A 160 1.48 0.28 2.80
C TYR A 160 0.00 0.58 2.57
N MET A 161 -0.70 -0.39 2.00
CA MET A 161 -2.16 -0.46 1.97
C MET A 161 -2.65 -1.23 3.20
N LEU A 162 -3.91 -1.07 3.59
CA LEU A 162 -4.49 -1.78 4.75
C LEU A 162 -4.29 -3.31 4.66
N SER A 163 -4.37 -3.90 3.46
CA SER A 163 -4.06 -5.33 3.27
C SER A 163 -2.64 -5.74 3.70
N GLN A 164 -1.64 -4.86 3.56
CA GLN A 164 -0.27 -5.07 4.04
C GLN A 164 -0.17 -4.80 5.55
N GLU A 165 -0.87 -3.78 6.05
CA GLU A 165 -0.94 -3.48 7.49
C GLU A 165 -1.51 -4.66 8.28
N ILE A 166 -2.61 -5.26 7.81
CA ILE A 166 -3.22 -6.46 8.41
C ILE A 166 -2.27 -7.65 8.38
N GLU A 167 -1.56 -7.86 7.27
CA GLU A 167 -0.58 -8.94 7.18
C GLU A 167 0.59 -8.72 8.16
N LEU A 168 1.04 -7.48 8.31
CA LEU A 168 2.06 -7.13 9.30
C LEU A 168 1.51 -7.36 10.72
N ALA A 169 0.26 -7.00 10.99
CA ALA A 169 -0.39 -7.20 12.27
C ALA A 169 -0.41 -8.66 12.73
N LYS A 170 -0.60 -9.62 11.82
CA LYS A 170 -0.49 -11.05 12.15
C LYS A 170 0.89 -11.39 12.74
N LYS A 171 1.96 -10.84 12.17
CA LYS A 171 3.31 -11.00 12.74
C LYS A 171 3.44 -10.28 14.08
N ILE A 172 2.83 -9.10 14.21
CA ILE A 172 2.88 -8.31 15.44
C ILE A 172 2.23 -9.04 16.61
N VAL A 173 1.00 -9.50 16.44
CA VAL A 173 0.24 -10.22 17.47
C VAL A 173 0.98 -11.47 17.93
N LEU A 174 1.58 -12.21 17.00
CA LEU A 174 2.31 -13.45 17.31
C LEU A 174 3.61 -13.23 18.08
N ASN A 175 4.27 -12.07 17.94
CA ASN A 175 5.66 -11.90 18.42
C ASN A 175 5.83 -10.82 19.50
N TYR A 176 4.88 -9.89 19.65
CA TYR A 176 5.08 -8.70 20.48
C TYR A 176 3.98 -8.43 21.50
N ASP A 177 3.02 -9.33 21.67
CA ASP A 177 2.02 -9.30 22.76
C ASP A 177 1.35 -7.91 22.99
N PRO A 178 0.76 -7.30 21.95
CA PRO A 178 0.07 -6.02 22.08
C PRO A 178 -1.18 -6.15 22.95
N ASP A 179 -1.45 -5.15 23.79
CA ASP A 179 -2.72 -5.00 24.50
C ASP A 179 -3.76 -4.28 23.64
N ILE A 180 -3.31 -3.37 22.76
CA ILE A 180 -4.16 -2.60 21.85
C ILE A 180 -3.48 -2.51 20.48
N LEU A 181 -4.24 -2.77 19.41
CA LEU A 181 -3.82 -2.46 18.04
C LEU A 181 -4.59 -1.25 17.49
N ILE A 182 -3.86 -0.36 16.84
CA ILE A 182 -4.44 0.79 16.14
C ILE A 182 -3.96 0.75 14.68
N PHE A 183 -4.90 0.83 13.74
CA PHE A 183 -4.64 0.84 12.30
C PHE A 183 -4.96 2.21 11.70
N GLN A 184 -4.03 2.68 10.87
CA GLN A 184 -4.17 3.94 10.15
C GLN A 184 -4.81 3.73 8.76
N LEU A 185 -6.06 4.13 8.59
CA LEU A 185 -6.78 4.12 7.31
C LEU A 185 -6.47 5.38 6.50
N ALA A 186 -5.39 5.41 5.72
CA ALA A 186 -5.11 6.58 4.85
C ALA A 186 -4.90 6.23 3.36
N ASN A 187 -4.62 4.97 3.07
CA ASN A 187 -4.21 4.53 1.74
C ASN A 187 -5.25 3.60 1.12
N GLU A 188 -5.65 3.90 -0.11
CA GLU A 188 -6.59 3.12 -0.91
C GLU A 188 -5.95 2.65 -2.23
N GLY A 189 -6.47 1.54 -2.74
CA GLY A 189 -6.12 0.96 -4.02
C GLY A 189 -5.11 -0.17 -3.89
N ARG A 190 -4.18 -0.21 -4.83
CA ARG A 190 -3.25 -1.34 -4.99
C ARG A 190 -1.89 -1.12 -4.33
N ARG A 191 -1.35 -2.20 -3.78
CA ARG A 191 -0.06 -2.29 -3.10
C ARG A 191 1.07 -1.79 -3.98
N MET A 192 1.99 -1.07 -3.33
CA MET A 192 3.22 -0.59 -3.93
C MET A 192 4.30 -1.67 -3.87
N PHE A 193 5.21 -1.65 -4.83
CA PHE A 193 6.40 -2.50 -4.85
C PHE A 193 7.62 -1.67 -4.43
N LEU A 194 8.63 -2.28 -3.80
CA LEU A 194 9.86 -1.54 -3.56
C LEU A 194 10.55 -1.24 -4.90
N ASN A 195 11.00 0.01 -5.07
CA ASN A 195 11.77 0.38 -6.25
C ASN A 195 12.99 -0.53 -6.42
N ASN A 196 13.32 -0.90 -7.67
CA ASN A 196 14.39 -1.84 -8.02
C ASN A 196 14.23 -3.29 -7.48
N SER A 197 13.06 -3.68 -6.97
CA SER A 197 12.81 -5.07 -6.58
C SER A 197 12.56 -5.99 -7.80
N ASP A 198 12.89 -7.29 -7.67
CA ASP A 198 12.45 -8.30 -8.64
C ASP A 198 10.97 -8.67 -8.41
N TYR A 199 10.08 -7.75 -8.78
CA TYR A 199 8.64 -7.87 -8.51
C TYR A 199 8.01 -9.16 -9.08
N LYS A 200 8.60 -9.79 -10.10
CA LYS A 200 8.05 -10.99 -10.75
C LYS A 200 7.92 -12.15 -9.76
N GLN A 201 8.79 -12.23 -8.76
CA GLN A 201 8.75 -13.29 -7.76
C GLN A 201 7.42 -13.26 -6.98
N PHE A 202 6.91 -12.06 -6.70
CA PHE A 202 5.67 -11.89 -5.94
C PHE A 202 4.47 -12.36 -6.73
N PHE A 203 4.40 -12.09 -8.04
CA PHE A 203 3.32 -12.60 -8.89
C PHE A 203 3.32 -14.13 -9.04
N LYS A 204 4.49 -14.78 -8.88
CA LYS A 204 4.60 -16.25 -8.88
C LYS A 204 4.06 -16.85 -7.58
N GLN A 205 4.31 -16.19 -6.45
CA GLN A 205 3.90 -16.63 -5.11
C GLN A 205 2.45 -16.25 -4.79
N ASN A 206 2.03 -15.06 -5.21
CA ASN A 206 0.72 -14.49 -4.99
C ASN A 206 0.08 -14.06 -6.32
N LYS A 207 -0.80 -14.92 -6.84
CA LYS A 207 -1.51 -14.64 -8.09
C LYS A 207 -2.60 -13.57 -7.94
N GLU A 208 -3.05 -13.26 -6.72
CA GLU A 208 -4.02 -12.19 -6.45
C GLU A 208 -3.52 -10.84 -6.96
N LEU A 209 -2.20 -10.62 -6.92
CA LEU A 209 -1.55 -9.42 -7.44
C LEU A 209 -1.89 -9.15 -8.91
N TYR A 210 -2.23 -10.18 -9.71
CA TYR A 210 -2.67 -9.96 -11.08
C TYR A 210 -4.04 -9.28 -11.16
N ASN A 211 -5.01 -9.65 -10.30
CA ASN A 211 -6.32 -9.00 -10.26
C ASN A 211 -6.19 -7.55 -9.80
N GLU A 212 -5.27 -7.30 -8.87
CA GLU A 212 -4.98 -5.98 -8.35
C GLU A 212 -4.26 -5.06 -9.38
N ASN A 213 -3.52 -5.63 -10.32
CA ASN A 213 -2.68 -4.87 -11.27
C ASN A 213 -3.13 -4.94 -12.73
N ILE A 214 -4.16 -5.73 -13.06
CA ILE A 214 -4.73 -5.86 -14.41
C ILE A 214 -6.24 -5.73 -14.29
N PRO A 215 -6.82 -4.51 -14.28
CA PRO A 215 -8.27 -4.36 -14.20
C PRO A 215 -8.96 -4.56 -15.56
N LEU A 216 -10.28 -4.76 -15.52
CA LEU A 216 -11.13 -4.78 -16.72
C LEU A 216 -11.60 -3.36 -17.07
N LEU A 217 -10.82 -2.61 -17.84
CA LEU A 217 -11.17 -1.22 -18.16
C LEU A 217 -12.29 -1.07 -19.21
N ILE A 218 -12.52 -2.11 -20.01
CA ILE A 218 -13.46 -2.09 -21.15
C ILE A 218 -14.92 -2.40 -20.79
N SER A 219 -15.20 -2.86 -19.56
CA SER A 219 -16.57 -3.23 -19.16
C SER A 219 -16.76 -3.13 -17.66
N ASN A 220 -17.94 -2.67 -17.24
CA ASN A 220 -18.37 -2.67 -15.84
C ASN A 220 -19.41 -3.78 -15.56
N ASN A 221 -19.66 -4.66 -16.54
CA ASN A 221 -20.63 -5.74 -16.37
C ASN A 221 -20.13 -6.77 -15.35
N LYS A 222 -20.92 -7.05 -14.31
CA LYS A 222 -20.55 -7.98 -13.23
C LYS A 222 -20.15 -9.38 -13.72
N LYS A 223 -20.80 -9.92 -14.76
CA LYS A 223 -20.44 -11.23 -15.32
C LYS A 223 -19.09 -11.16 -16.06
N ALA A 224 -18.85 -10.07 -16.79
CA ALA A 224 -17.58 -9.85 -17.47
C ALA A 224 -16.42 -9.70 -16.48
N VAL A 225 -16.62 -8.97 -15.36
CA VAL A 225 -15.62 -8.84 -14.28
C VAL A 225 -15.29 -10.20 -13.66
N LYS A 226 -16.29 -11.03 -13.35
CA LYS A 226 -16.05 -12.39 -12.83
C LYS A 226 -15.28 -13.27 -13.81
N LEU A 227 -15.65 -13.24 -15.09
CA LEU A 227 -14.91 -13.98 -16.12
C LEU A 227 -13.46 -13.49 -16.24
N HIS A 228 -13.26 -12.17 -16.16
CA HIS A 228 -11.94 -11.55 -16.19
C HIS A 228 -11.05 -12.01 -15.03
N GLU A 229 -11.57 -12.00 -13.79
CA GLU A 229 -10.85 -12.50 -12.60
C GLU A 229 -10.41 -13.98 -12.79
N ILE A 230 -11.25 -14.80 -13.42
CA ILE A 230 -10.91 -16.20 -13.73
C ILE A 230 -9.81 -16.28 -14.80
N PHE A 231 -9.99 -15.59 -15.93
CA PHE A 231 -9.06 -15.69 -17.06
C PHE A 231 -7.68 -15.09 -16.75
N ILE A 232 -7.62 -14.04 -15.92
CA ILE A 232 -6.36 -13.50 -15.43
C ILE A 232 -5.53 -14.58 -14.74
N LEU A 233 -6.16 -15.41 -13.91
CA LEU A 233 -5.44 -16.43 -13.15
C LEU A 233 -5.07 -17.65 -14.00
N MET A 234 -5.85 -17.92 -15.05
CA MET A 234 -5.72 -19.13 -15.88
C MET A 234 -4.86 -18.96 -17.14
N SER A 235 -4.79 -17.77 -17.75
CA SER A 235 -4.11 -17.57 -19.04
C SER A 235 -3.14 -16.39 -19.05
N ARG A 236 -1.87 -16.68 -19.33
CA ARG A 236 -0.81 -15.71 -19.63
C ARG A 236 -1.12 -14.92 -20.89
N THR A 237 -1.65 -15.59 -21.91
CA THR A 237 -2.08 -14.95 -23.15
C THR A 237 -3.13 -13.89 -22.87
N TYR A 238 -4.15 -14.22 -22.07
CA TYR A 238 -5.17 -13.26 -21.65
C TYR A 238 -4.55 -12.07 -20.90
N ARG A 239 -3.69 -12.32 -19.90
CA ARG A 239 -2.99 -11.25 -19.17
C ARG A 239 -2.19 -10.35 -20.10
N PHE A 240 -1.40 -10.92 -21.01
CA PHE A 240 -0.58 -10.16 -21.95
C PHE A 240 -1.43 -9.20 -22.79
N PHE A 241 -2.51 -9.67 -23.38
CA PHE A 241 -3.40 -8.82 -24.18
C PHE A 241 -4.15 -7.79 -23.34
N MET A 242 -4.64 -8.16 -22.16
CA MET A 242 -5.32 -7.20 -21.25
C MET A 242 -4.39 -6.08 -20.81
N ILE A 243 -3.12 -6.38 -20.48
CA ILE A 243 -2.12 -5.35 -20.15
C ILE A 243 -1.91 -4.40 -21.34
N LYS A 244 -1.81 -4.92 -22.57
CA LYS A 244 -1.66 -4.07 -23.77
C LYS A 244 -2.89 -3.19 -24.01
N ILE A 245 -4.09 -3.75 -23.88
CA ILE A 245 -5.35 -3.01 -24.00
C ILE A 245 -5.42 -1.90 -22.94
N ASN A 246 -5.13 -2.24 -21.68
CA ASN A 246 -5.14 -1.27 -20.58
C ASN A 246 -4.12 -0.15 -20.82
N ASN A 247 -2.91 -0.46 -21.28
CA ASN A 247 -1.91 0.55 -21.63
C ASN A 247 -2.38 1.50 -22.75
N ILE A 248 -3.10 0.99 -23.76
CA ILE A 248 -3.68 1.83 -24.82
C ILE A 248 -4.77 2.74 -24.24
N ILE A 249 -5.65 2.20 -23.39
CA ILE A 249 -6.73 2.96 -22.76
C ILE A 249 -6.15 4.05 -21.85
N ILE A 250 -5.19 3.70 -20.99
CA ILE A 250 -4.50 4.65 -20.10
C ILE A 250 -3.85 5.75 -20.95
N LYS A 251 -3.03 5.39 -21.96
CA LYS A 251 -2.34 6.38 -22.80
C LYS A 251 -3.29 7.35 -23.51
N LYS A 252 -4.48 6.90 -23.91
CA LYS A 252 -5.50 7.77 -24.54
C LYS A 252 -6.17 8.73 -23.56
N ASN A 253 -6.20 8.39 -22.28
CA ASN A 253 -6.88 9.16 -21.23
C ASN A 253 -5.91 9.88 -20.28
N LEU A 254 -4.60 9.83 -20.55
CA LEU A 254 -3.61 10.57 -19.78
C LEU A 254 -3.61 12.03 -20.19
N GLU A 255 -3.63 12.91 -19.19
CA GLU A 255 -3.40 14.33 -19.41
C GLU A 255 -2.00 14.58 -19.99
N PRO A 256 -1.85 15.56 -20.91
CA PRO A 256 -0.54 15.90 -21.47
C PRO A 256 0.47 16.28 -20.38
N ASN A 257 1.71 15.79 -20.50
CA ASN A 257 2.82 16.04 -19.56
C ASN A 257 2.61 15.56 -18.11
N CYS A 258 1.62 14.70 -17.85
CA CYS A 258 1.30 14.31 -16.49
C CYS A 258 2.14 13.12 -15.99
N SER A 259 2.84 13.34 -14.87
CA SER A 259 3.66 12.34 -14.18
C SER A 259 3.64 12.63 -12.67
N PRO A 260 3.45 11.61 -11.81
CA PRO A 260 3.33 10.20 -12.13
C PRO A 260 1.91 9.81 -12.57
N VAL A 261 1.82 8.83 -13.49
CA VAL A 261 0.61 8.37 -14.20
C VAL A 261 -0.63 8.17 -13.30
N TYR A 262 -0.48 7.77 -12.04
CA TYR A 262 -1.60 7.51 -11.14
C TYR A 262 -2.28 8.72 -10.55
N MET A 263 -1.57 9.85 -10.45
CA MET A 263 -2.17 11.12 -10.04
C MET A 263 -3.01 11.73 -11.16
N CYS A 264 -2.89 11.20 -12.37
CA CYS A 264 -3.38 11.78 -13.62
C CYS A 264 -4.49 10.95 -14.28
N LEU A 265 -4.85 9.81 -13.69
CA LEU A 265 -5.91 8.96 -14.23
C LEU A 265 -7.26 9.54 -13.79
N PRO A 266 -8.23 9.69 -14.72
CA PRO A 266 -9.59 10.06 -14.36
C PRO A 266 -10.13 9.15 -13.25
N ARG A 267 -10.87 9.73 -12.30
CA ARG A 267 -11.44 9.02 -11.14
C ARG A 267 -12.24 7.77 -11.56
N GLU A 268 -12.93 7.81 -12.70
CA GLU A 268 -13.66 6.68 -13.26
C GLU A 268 -12.78 5.47 -13.58
N ILE A 269 -11.54 5.71 -14.04
CA ILE A 269 -10.57 4.65 -14.29
C ILE A 269 -10.06 4.15 -12.94
N PHE A 270 -9.76 5.04 -12.00
CA PHE A 270 -9.30 4.68 -10.64
C PHE A 270 -10.30 3.77 -9.91
N LEU A 271 -11.60 4.05 -10.00
CA LEU A 271 -12.67 3.22 -9.41
C LEU A 271 -12.73 1.80 -10.02
N LYS A 272 -12.18 1.57 -11.21
CA LYS A 272 -12.06 0.21 -11.77
C LYS A 272 -10.86 -0.57 -11.22
N TYR A 273 -9.97 0.07 -10.46
CA TYR A 273 -8.85 -0.56 -9.74
C TYR A 273 -9.20 -0.90 -8.28
N ASP A 274 -10.48 -0.87 -7.91
CA ASP A 274 -10.96 -1.08 -6.53
C ASP A 274 -10.71 -2.48 -5.95
N TYR A 275 -10.14 -3.41 -6.74
CA TYR A 275 -9.80 -4.76 -6.26
C TYR A 275 -8.88 -4.73 -5.02
N GLY A 276 -7.91 -3.81 -4.96
CA GLY A 276 -7.02 -3.66 -3.81
C GLY A 276 -7.74 -3.24 -2.51
N ASN A 277 -8.74 -2.36 -2.62
CA ASN A 277 -9.61 -1.99 -1.50
C ASN A 277 -10.49 -3.17 -1.08
N LYS A 278 -11.08 -3.89 -2.04
CA LYS A 278 -11.86 -5.10 -1.77
C LYS A 278 -11.06 -6.12 -0.96
N ILE A 279 -9.82 -6.43 -1.36
CA ILE A 279 -8.93 -7.33 -0.60
C ILE A 279 -8.71 -6.78 0.82
N SER A 280 -8.45 -5.47 0.94
CA SER A 280 -8.17 -4.84 2.22
C SER A 280 -9.37 -4.97 3.18
N GLU A 281 -10.59 -4.78 2.68
CA GLU A 281 -11.82 -4.95 3.47
C GLU A 281 -12.07 -6.41 3.87
N GLU A 282 -11.84 -7.36 2.96
CA GLU A 282 -11.96 -8.80 3.23
C GLU A 282 -10.98 -9.22 4.32
N LYS A 283 -9.69 -8.88 4.18
CA LYS A 283 -8.64 -9.19 5.17
C LYS A 283 -8.88 -8.51 6.51
N LYS A 284 -9.35 -7.25 6.52
CA LYS A 284 -9.72 -6.54 7.74
C LYS A 284 -10.78 -7.32 8.51
N LYS A 285 -11.84 -7.73 7.83
CA LYS A 285 -12.94 -8.48 8.43
C LYS A 285 -12.45 -9.79 9.04
N ASP A 286 -11.68 -10.57 8.29
CA ASP A 286 -11.16 -11.86 8.76
C ASP A 286 -10.25 -11.66 9.99
N PHE A 287 -9.34 -10.69 9.94
CA PHE A 287 -8.43 -10.40 11.06
C PHE A 287 -9.16 -9.98 12.34
N VAL A 288 -10.20 -9.15 12.23
CA VAL A 288 -11.01 -8.73 13.39
C VAL A 288 -11.77 -9.92 13.98
N LEU A 289 -12.32 -10.81 13.13
CA LEU A 289 -13.01 -12.02 13.58
C LEU A 289 -12.06 -12.98 14.30
N ASP A 290 -10.84 -13.13 13.82
CA ASP A 290 -9.80 -13.99 14.41
C ASP A 290 -9.26 -13.45 15.75
N ASN A 291 -9.49 -12.16 16.06
CA ASN A 291 -8.92 -11.49 17.23
C ASN A 291 -9.98 -10.73 18.05
N ILE A 292 -11.17 -11.31 18.21
CA ILE A 292 -12.35 -10.63 18.80
C ILE A 292 -12.14 -10.11 20.23
N GLU A 293 -11.25 -10.75 20.99
CA GLU A 293 -10.93 -10.38 22.38
C GLU A 293 -9.95 -9.20 22.47
N MET A 294 -9.18 -8.95 21.41
CA MET A 294 -8.18 -7.88 21.39
C MET A 294 -8.83 -6.54 21.02
N PRO A 295 -8.57 -5.45 21.77
CA PRO A 295 -8.92 -4.10 21.36
C PRO A 295 -8.23 -3.72 20.03
N ILE A 296 -9.04 -3.51 18.99
CA ILE A 296 -8.59 -3.06 17.67
C ILE A 296 -9.33 -1.78 17.30
N LEU A 297 -8.58 -0.75 16.93
CA LEU A 297 -9.11 0.53 16.45
C LEU A 297 -8.63 0.80 15.03
N PHE A 298 -9.51 1.40 14.23
CA PHE A 298 -9.17 1.93 12.92
C PHE A 298 -9.42 3.43 12.93
N PHE A 299 -8.46 4.22 12.48
CA PHE A 299 -8.56 5.68 12.45
C PHE A 299 -7.99 6.23 11.14
N ASP A 300 -8.56 7.32 10.62
CA ASP A 300 -8.03 8.02 9.45
C ASP A 300 -7.30 9.29 9.91
N PRO A 301 -5.96 9.39 9.76
CA PRO A 301 -5.18 10.58 10.12
C PRO A 301 -5.35 11.75 9.13
N ILE A 302 -6.01 11.54 7.98
CA ILE A 302 -6.15 12.58 6.95
C ILE A 302 -7.16 13.63 7.44
N PHE A 303 -6.62 14.67 8.04
CA PHE A 303 -7.19 16.01 7.92
C PHE A 303 -6.91 16.53 6.49
N ASP A 304 -7.90 17.21 5.89
CA ASP A 304 -7.90 17.78 4.53
C ASP A 304 -6.55 18.44 4.15
N THR A 305 -5.65 17.68 3.55
CA THR A 305 -4.45 18.19 2.87
C THR A 305 -4.72 18.18 1.38
N TYR A 306 -5.52 19.15 0.92
CA TYR A 306 -5.74 19.38 -0.51
C TYR A 306 -4.48 19.94 -1.17
N CYS A 307 -4.17 19.39 -2.35
CA CYS A 307 -3.37 20.04 -3.37
C CYS A 307 -3.89 21.47 -3.61
N LEU A 308 -2.97 22.44 -3.60
CA LEU A 308 -3.26 23.80 -4.00
C LEU A 308 -3.58 23.87 -5.50
N ASN A 309 -4.67 24.58 -5.79
CA ASN A 309 -5.16 25.14 -7.06
C ASN A 309 -6.01 24.25 -7.99
N SER A 310 -7.35 24.40 -7.87
CA SER A 310 -8.10 25.23 -8.84
C SER A 310 -9.49 25.62 -8.31
N THR A 311 -9.62 26.91 -7.99
CA THR A 311 -10.83 27.76 -8.04
C THR A 311 -12.18 27.20 -7.57
N SER A 312 -12.67 27.87 -6.51
CA SER A 312 -14.05 27.96 -6.01
C SER A 312 -14.57 26.77 -5.19
N ILE A 313 -14.68 26.97 -3.88
CA ILE A 313 -15.96 27.03 -3.15
C ILE A 313 -15.68 27.57 -1.74
N ASN A 314 -16.40 28.62 -1.37
CA ASN A 314 -16.43 29.21 -0.03
C ASN A 314 -16.73 28.16 1.04
N ARG A 315 -15.82 27.97 1.97
CA ARG A 315 -16.13 27.58 3.35
C ARG A 315 -15.34 28.49 4.29
N GLN A 316 -16.04 29.09 5.24
CA GLN A 316 -15.44 29.91 6.29
C GLN A 316 -14.44 29.07 7.09
N TRP A 317 -13.23 29.58 7.22
CA TRP A 317 -12.10 28.94 7.87
C TRP A 317 -12.13 29.25 9.36
N ILE A 318 -12.07 28.22 10.19
CA ILE A 318 -11.66 28.35 11.59
C ILE A 318 -10.14 28.21 11.60
N ASN A 319 -9.48 29.25 12.09
CA ASN A 319 -8.05 29.30 12.35
C ASN A 319 -7.76 28.29 13.48
N LEU A 320 -6.96 27.24 13.24
CA LEU A 320 -6.69 26.18 14.21
C LEU A 320 -5.21 26.12 14.62
N THR A 321 -4.73 27.23 15.16
CA THR A 321 -3.71 27.19 16.22
C THR A 321 -4.29 26.78 17.58
N ASP A 322 -5.60 26.47 17.66
CA ASP A 322 -6.36 26.32 18.91
C ASP A 322 -7.17 25.03 19.09
N GLN A 323 -6.98 23.97 18.28
CA GLN A 323 -7.63 22.68 18.56
C GLN A 323 -6.65 21.52 18.57
N LYS A 324 -6.33 21.11 19.80
CA LYS A 324 -5.93 19.76 20.19
C LYS A 324 -6.78 18.75 19.41
N ILE A 325 -6.16 17.94 18.56
CA ILE A 325 -6.66 16.59 18.33
C ILE A 325 -6.66 15.94 19.70
N ASN A 326 -7.85 15.71 20.24
CA ASN A 326 -7.98 15.32 21.62
C ASN A 326 -7.52 13.88 21.72
N ILE A 327 -6.33 13.67 22.30
CA ILE A 327 -5.91 12.36 22.80
C ILE A 327 -7.04 11.77 23.67
N LEU A 328 -7.89 12.63 24.27
CA LEU A 328 -9.14 12.28 24.92
C LEU A 328 -10.14 11.51 24.05
N GLU A 329 -10.27 11.71 22.73
CA GLU A 329 -11.22 10.94 21.89
C GLU A 329 -10.69 9.53 21.60
N ILE A 330 -9.37 9.40 21.36
CA ILE A 330 -8.71 8.10 21.29
C ILE A 330 -8.80 7.40 22.66
N LEU A 331 -8.61 8.13 23.76
CA LEU A 331 -8.77 7.63 25.12
C LEU A 331 -10.22 7.27 25.48
N ILE A 332 -11.23 8.03 25.04
CA ILE A 332 -12.65 7.74 25.29
C ILE A 332 -13.05 6.43 24.59
N LEU A 333 -12.55 6.19 23.37
CA LEU A 333 -12.75 4.92 22.66
C LEU A 333 -12.02 3.74 23.34
N LEU A 334 -10.85 4.00 23.95
CA LEU A 334 -10.09 2.97 24.68
C LEU A 334 -10.67 2.68 26.07
N TYR A 335 -11.20 3.67 26.79
CA TYR A 335 -11.74 3.52 28.14
C TYR A 335 -13.22 3.11 28.19
N GLY A 336 -13.97 3.27 27.10
CA GLY A 336 -15.38 2.86 27.04
C GLY A 336 -15.64 1.35 27.13
N LYS A 337 -14.57 0.52 27.11
CA LYS A 337 -14.65 -0.96 27.14
C LYS A 337 -14.14 -1.59 28.45
N TYR A 338 -13.64 -0.79 29.40
CA TYR A 338 -13.04 -1.25 30.67
C TYR A 338 -13.80 -0.79 31.94
N MET A 339 -15.11 -0.50 31.81
CA MET A 339 -16.10 -0.59 32.90
C MET A 339 -17.16 -1.62 32.51
#